data_AF-A0A562UL77-F1
#
_entry.id   AF-A0A562UL77-F1
#
_cell.length_a   1.000
_cell.length_b   1.000
_cell.length_c   1.000
_cell.angle_alpha   90.00
_cell.angle_beta   90.00
_cell.angle_gamma   90.00
#
_symmetry.space_group_name_H-M   'P 1'
#
loop_
_entity.id
_entity.type
_entity.pdbx_description
1 polymer ?
#
loop_
_entity_poly.entity_id
_entity_poly.type
_entity_poly.pdbx_seq_one_letter_code
_entity_poly.pdbx_strand_id
1 'polypeptide(L)'
;MNPAGRRAEAARVVRIVAERLRNPAHVKAVTVAATGDGGDAATSAWRDLSLSAGFAGVALLYAELSATEPEWRTVLHDHLTAVVAAARDDVTPGAFGGRGAALVALRAARRATGDYRAAERKMAAAVETALARAVRRPIPTPVAFPDYDAVAGPSGVLGLVEAGSATARDTVEWLSRLCTSTGDRPGWWVEHGPNPHVAPPDGGHGNLGLAHGAAGILAALARAPDGTGGGGRAAAHRLADWLLAHRRVDGFGPWWPMFVTDDSATDRVRPAPTWCYGAPGIAVALRSAADRFDRPELREAADEAVAAALEAPVSLPDNGLCHGWAGLAHVLWRVDADRYRDTTETAMDRVLHGFTEDAAFGFRCHGDTGDFDHPGFLEGAAGTALALHRYAVGEPPRSGWDDVLLL
;
A
#
# COMPACT_ATOMS: atom_id res chain seq x y z
N MET A 1 -3.26 -5.34 29.12
CA MET A 1 -2.66 -4.05 29.53
C MET A 1 -3.69 -2.94 29.36
N ASN A 2 -3.68 -1.85 30.14
CA ASN A 2 -4.59 -0.71 29.85
C ASN A 2 -4.09 0.08 28.62
N PRO A 3 -4.91 0.95 27.98
CA PRO A 3 -4.50 1.64 26.74
C PRO A 3 -3.23 2.48 26.88
N ALA A 4 -3.04 3.18 28.00
CA ALA A 4 -1.84 3.98 28.25
C ALA A 4 -0.57 3.12 28.32
N GLY A 5 -0.65 1.96 29.00
CA GLY A 5 0.43 1.00 29.04
C GLY A 5 0.76 0.45 27.65
N ARG A 6 -0.26 0.11 26.84
CA ARG A 6 -0.03 -0.40 25.48
C ARG A 6 0.68 0.60 24.60
N ARG A 7 0.33 1.89 24.70
CA ARG A 7 1.02 2.96 23.95
C ARG A 7 2.46 3.14 24.38
N ALA A 8 2.75 3.06 25.67
CA ALA A 8 4.13 3.09 26.17
C ALA A 8 4.94 1.88 25.67
N GLU A 9 4.32 0.71 25.67
CA GLU A 9 4.93 -0.52 25.14
C GLU A 9 5.17 -0.44 23.63
N ALA A 10 4.23 0.10 22.86
CA ALA A 10 4.41 0.36 21.43
C ALA A 10 5.60 1.29 21.17
N ALA A 11 5.74 2.38 21.93
CA ALA A 11 6.92 3.25 21.82
C ALA A 11 8.24 2.52 22.14
N ARG A 12 8.23 1.62 23.13
CA ARG A 12 9.40 0.77 23.47
C ARG A 12 9.77 -0.16 22.31
N VAL A 13 8.78 -0.88 21.76
CA VAL A 13 8.97 -1.81 20.63
C VAL A 13 9.49 -1.07 19.40
N VAL A 14 8.92 0.10 19.08
CA VAL A 14 9.38 0.94 17.96
C VAL A 14 10.85 1.31 18.09
N ARG A 15 11.31 1.70 19.29
CA ARG A 15 12.74 1.98 19.51
C ARG A 15 13.60 0.75 19.27
N ILE A 16 13.19 -0.44 19.75
CA ILE A 16 13.98 -1.67 19.54
C ILE A 16 14.09 -2.01 18.04
N VAL A 17 12.98 -1.92 17.31
CA VAL A 17 12.97 -2.15 15.86
C VAL A 17 13.83 -1.12 15.13
N ALA A 18 13.72 0.16 15.48
CA ALA A 18 14.57 1.21 14.93
C ALA A 18 16.06 0.95 15.20
N GLU A 19 16.44 0.49 16.39
CA GLU A 19 17.85 0.13 16.64
C GLU A 19 18.32 -1.04 15.77
N ARG A 20 17.47 -2.06 15.56
CA ARG A 20 17.78 -3.22 14.71
C ARG A 20 17.88 -2.86 13.22
N LEU A 21 17.13 -1.87 12.77
CA LEU A 21 17.11 -1.39 11.38
C LEU A 21 18.13 -0.28 11.10
N ARG A 22 18.98 0.09 12.08
CA ARG A 22 19.80 1.32 12.04
C ARG A 22 20.80 1.33 10.88
N ASN A 23 21.47 0.21 10.61
CA ASN A 23 22.54 0.16 9.62
C ASN A 23 22.04 -0.43 8.29
N PRO A 24 21.99 0.36 7.18
CA PRO A 24 21.50 -0.12 5.89
C PRO A 24 22.24 -1.36 5.37
N ALA A 25 23.57 -1.39 5.49
CA ALA A 25 24.39 -2.51 5.01
C ALA A 25 24.14 -3.79 5.82
N HIS A 26 23.97 -3.67 7.14
CA HIS A 26 23.62 -4.79 8.00
C HIS A 26 22.23 -5.34 7.66
N VAL A 27 21.23 -4.48 7.55
CA VAL A 27 19.85 -4.87 7.20
C VAL A 27 19.81 -5.63 5.87
N LYS A 28 20.50 -5.10 4.84
CA LYS A 28 20.65 -5.78 3.54
C LYS A 28 21.30 -7.15 3.70
N ALA A 29 22.42 -7.24 4.41
CA ALA A 29 23.17 -8.50 4.58
C ALA A 29 22.33 -9.57 5.28
N VAL A 30 21.63 -9.22 6.36
CA VAL A 30 20.74 -10.14 7.10
C VAL A 30 19.59 -10.62 6.21
N THR A 31 18.94 -9.71 5.48
CA THR A 31 17.81 -10.06 4.61
C THR A 31 18.25 -11.00 3.48
N VAL A 32 19.36 -10.69 2.81
CA VAL A 32 19.92 -11.55 1.74
C VAL A 32 20.30 -12.94 2.26
N ALA A 33 20.87 -13.02 3.47
CA ALA A 33 21.23 -14.30 4.08
C ALA A 33 20.00 -15.15 4.43
N ALA A 34 18.88 -14.52 4.81
CA ALA A 34 17.64 -15.20 5.15
C ALA A 34 16.91 -15.78 3.92
N THR A 35 17.10 -15.17 2.74
CA THR A 35 16.33 -15.55 1.53
C THR A 35 16.86 -16.78 0.80
N GLY A 36 18.13 -17.16 0.99
CA GLY A 36 18.75 -18.34 0.36
C GLY A 36 18.65 -18.42 -1.18
N ASP A 37 19.27 -19.44 -1.79
CA ASP A 37 19.17 -19.68 -3.26
C ASP A 37 17.85 -20.35 -3.68
N GLY A 38 16.92 -20.60 -2.74
CA GLY A 38 15.69 -21.38 -2.98
C GLY A 38 14.47 -20.93 -2.18
N GLY A 39 14.49 -19.77 -1.53
CA GLY A 39 13.30 -19.15 -0.92
C GLY A 39 12.45 -18.45 -1.97
N ASP A 40 11.19 -18.16 -1.64
CA ASP A 40 10.22 -17.56 -2.54
C ASP A 40 10.69 -16.18 -3.08
N ALA A 41 11.34 -16.20 -4.24
CA ALA A 41 12.26 -15.15 -4.69
C ALA A 41 11.58 -13.83 -5.13
N ALA A 42 10.25 -13.80 -5.18
CA ALA A 42 9.51 -12.65 -5.71
C ALA A 42 9.15 -11.59 -4.67
N THR A 43 8.86 -11.99 -3.43
CA THR A 43 8.39 -11.09 -2.34
C THR A 43 9.40 -10.97 -1.20
N SER A 44 10.15 -12.03 -0.90
CA SER A 44 11.12 -12.07 0.22
C SER A 44 12.50 -11.52 -0.14
N ALA A 45 12.88 -11.53 -1.43
CA ALA A 45 14.21 -11.16 -1.88
C ALA A 45 14.47 -9.65 -1.73
N TRP A 46 15.60 -9.32 -1.10
CA TRP A 46 16.06 -7.94 -0.96
C TRP A 46 16.16 -7.22 -2.31
N ARG A 47 15.56 -6.04 -2.41
CA ARG A 47 15.62 -5.16 -3.58
C ARG A 47 15.95 -3.75 -3.13
N ASP A 48 17.12 -3.25 -3.52
CA ASP A 48 17.67 -1.98 -3.04
C ASP A 48 16.65 -0.82 -3.13
N LEU A 49 15.90 -0.76 -4.24
CA LEU A 49 14.86 0.25 -4.50
C LEU A 49 13.43 -0.29 -4.32
N SER A 50 13.17 -0.98 -3.23
CA SER A 50 11.81 -1.42 -2.89
C SER A 50 11.32 -0.78 -1.61
N LEU A 51 10.04 -0.43 -1.57
CA LEU A 51 9.36 -0.17 -0.29
C LEU A 51 9.16 -1.48 0.46
N SER A 52 8.79 -2.57 -0.21
CA SER A 52 8.56 -3.87 0.42
C SER A 52 9.81 -4.40 1.10
N ALA A 53 10.94 -4.49 0.40
CA ALA A 53 12.13 -5.23 0.85
C ALA A 53 13.45 -4.47 0.58
N GLY A 54 13.49 -3.16 0.86
CA GLY A 54 14.63 -2.31 0.49
C GLY A 54 14.87 -1.09 1.37
N PHE A 55 15.91 -0.34 1.01
CA PHE A 55 16.32 0.87 1.73
C PHE A 55 15.20 1.91 1.80
N ALA A 56 14.42 2.04 0.72
CA ALA A 56 13.35 3.04 0.63
C ALA A 56 12.24 2.78 1.66
N GLY A 57 11.87 1.51 1.89
CA GLY A 57 10.87 1.14 2.90
C GLY A 57 11.35 1.44 4.32
N VAL A 58 12.60 1.10 4.63
CA VAL A 58 13.20 1.35 5.95
C VAL A 58 13.39 2.86 6.19
N ALA A 59 13.72 3.63 5.16
CA ALA A 59 13.84 5.09 5.25
C ALA A 59 12.54 5.78 5.69
N LEU A 60 11.36 5.19 5.42
CA LEU A 60 10.08 5.76 5.87
C LEU A 60 9.95 5.78 7.40
N LEU A 61 10.42 4.72 8.08
CA LEU A 61 10.45 4.69 9.54
C LEU A 61 11.28 5.85 10.09
N TYR A 62 12.50 6.03 9.58
CA TYR A 62 13.37 7.10 10.06
C TYR A 62 12.92 8.49 9.64
N ALA A 63 12.22 8.63 8.52
CA ALA A 63 11.59 9.89 8.15
C ALA A 63 10.55 10.28 9.20
N GLU A 64 9.68 9.35 9.60
CA GLU A 64 8.67 9.61 10.63
C GLU A 64 9.31 9.93 12.00
N LEU A 65 10.24 9.11 12.48
CA LEU A 65 10.90 9.32 13.78
C LEU A 65 11.66 10.66 13.81
N SER A 66 12.38 10.99 12.74
CA SER A 66 13.19 12.24 12.64
C SER A 66 12.36 13.53 12.68
N ALA A 67 11.03 13.44 12.56
CA ALA A 67 10.14 14.59 12.70
C ALA A 67 10.13 15.16 14.13
N THR A 68 10.38 14.32 15.14
CA THR A 68 10.38 14.73 16.55
C THR A 68 11.62 14.32 17.33
N GLU A 69 12.40 13.36 16.80
CA GLU A 69 13.62 12.83 17.40
C GLU A 69 14.82 13.06 16.44
N PRO A 70 15.49 14.23 16.51
CA PRO A 70 16.56 14.61 15.59
C PRO A 70 17.75 13.64 15.53
N GLU A 71 17.96 12.81 16.56
CA GLU A 71 19.00 11.78 16.61
C GLU A 71 18.88 10.76 15.48
N TRP A 72 17.68 10.53 14.93
CA TRP A 72 17.46 9.60 13.83
C TRP A 72 17.82 10.18 12.46
N ARG A 73 18.12 11.48 12.35
CA ARG A 73 18.40 12.13 11.06
C ARG A 73 19.66 11.59 10.38
N THR A 74 20.69 11.24 11.14
CA THR A 74 21.89 10.61 10.58
C THR A 74 21.54 9.25 9.98
N VAL A 75 20.73 8.46 10.68
CA VAL A 75 20.29 7.14 10.21
C VAL A 75 19.40 7.25 8.96
N LEU A 76 18.48 8.21 8.95
CA LEU A 76 17.69 8.56 7.77
C LEU A 76 18.59 8.91 6.58
N HIS A 77 19.61 9.74 6.81
CA HIS A 77 20.55 10.15 5.77
C HIS A 77 21.32 8.96 5.17
N ASP A 78 21.74 8.00 6.00
CA ASP A 78 22.45 6.80 5.53
C ASP A 78 21.57 5.93 4.63
N HIS A 79 20.31 5.68 5.03
CA HIS A 79 19.34 4.96 4.20
C HIS A 79 19.02 5.70 2.90
N LEU A 80 18.79 7.02 2.95
CA LEU A 80 18.53 7.83 1.75
C LEU A 80 19.73 7.89 0.81
N THR A 81 20.95 7.86 1.34
CA THR A 81 22.17 7.78 0.53
C THR A 81 22.21 6.47 -0.24
N ALA A 82 21.86 5.34 0.40
CA ALA A 82 21.76 4.05 -0.26
C ALA A 82 20.64 4.04 -1.33
N VAL A 83 19.48 4.63 -1.03
CA VAL A 83 18.38 4.81 -1.99
C VAL A 83 18.84 5.58 -3.24
N VAL A 84 19.46 6.75 -3.05
CA VAL A 84 19.90 7.59 -4.18
C VAL A 84 21.02 6.93 -4.97
N ALA A 85 21.89 6.15 -4.32
CA ALA A 85 22.92 5.37 -5.00
C ALA A 85 22.31 4.30 -5.90
N ALA A 86 21.34 3.53 -5.40
CA ALA A 86 20.67 2.49 -6.17
C ALA A 86 19.80 3.05 -7.31
N ALA A 87 19.19 4.22 -7.14
CA ALA A 87 18.31 4.86 -8.13
C ALA A 87 19.01 5.39 -9.40
N ARG A 88 20.35 5.32 -9.46
CA ARG A 88 21.14 5.80 -10.60
C ARG A 88 20.81 5.03 -11.87
N ASP A 89 20.70 3.70 -11.78
CA ASP A 89 20.59 2.80 -12.94
C ASP A 89 19.16 2.28 -13.18
N ASP A 90 18.22 2.56 -12.27
CA ASP A 90 16.81 2.18 -12.39
C ASP A 90 15.98 3.33 -12.96
N VAL A 91 15.01 3.04 -13.84
CA VAL A 91 14.09 4.04 -14.44
C VAL A 91 12.61 3.77 -14.16
N THR A 92 12.30 2.77 -13.36
CA THR A 92 10.94 2.33 -13.03
C THR A 92 10.23 3.41 -12.20
N PRO A 93 9.03 3.88 -12.62
CA PRO A 93 8.33 4.95 -11.92
C PRO A 93 7.45 4.47 -10.75
N GLY A 94 7.27 3.16 -10.55
CA GLY A 94 6.31 2.57 -9.61
C GLY A 94 6.47 3.02 -8.15
N ALA A 95 5.37 3.23 -7.43
CA ALA A 95 5.42 3.78 -6.08
C ALA A 95 6.13 2.87 -5.07
N PHE A 96 6.05 1.54 -5.26
CA PHE A 96 6.68 0.55 -4.38
C PHE A 96 8.00 -0.01 -4.90
N GLY A 97 8.46 0.44 -6.08
CA GLY A 97 9.68 -0.05 -6.73
C GLY A 97 10.41 0.99 -7.59
N GLY A 98 11.73 0.91 -7.64
CA GLY A 98 12.55 1.78 -8.48
C GLY A 98 12.56 3.25 -8.04
N ARG A 99 12.55 4.17 -9.01
CA ARG A 99 12.61 5.62 -8.74
C ARG A 99 11.35 6.18 -8.06
N GLY A 100 10.19 5.56 -8.24
CA GLY A 100 8.99 5.96 -7.52
C GLY A 100 9.12 5.71 -6.02
N ALA A 101 9.61 4.54 -5.61
CA ALA A 101 9.92 4.26 -4.20
C ALA A 101 10.97 5.24 -3.62
N ALA A 102 11.99 5.58 -4.40
CA ALA A 102 12.98 6.59 -4.00
C ALA A 102 12.35 7.97 -3.79
N LEU A 103 11.43 8.37 -4.66
CA LEU A 103 10.68 9.62 -4.53
C LEU A 103 9.79 9.62 -3.29
N VAL A 104 9.10 8.52 -2.99
CA VAL A 104 8.29 8.36 -1.77
C VAL A 104 9.15 8.59 -0.53
N ALA A 105 10.31 7.94 -0.43
CA ALA A 105 11.23 8.10 0.70
C ALA A 105 11.78 9.54 0.83
N LEU A 106 12.21 10.15 -0.27
CA LEU A 106 12.71 11.54 -0.27
C LEU A 106 11.62 12.55 0.10
N ARG A 107 10.38 12.33 -0.36
CA ARG A 107 9.24 13.19 -0.03
C ARG A 107 8.83 13.06 1.42
N ALA A 108 8.82 11.85 1.96
CA ALA A 108 8.58 11.59 3.39
C ALA A 108 9.63 12.32 4.25
N ALA A 109 10.91 12.18 3.90
CA ALA A 109 12.00 12.87 4.58
C ALA A 109 11.87 14.40 4.51
N ARG A 110 11.54 14.95 3.34
CA ARG A 110 11.31 16.40 3.14
C ARG A 110 10.16 16.91 4.01
N ARG A 111 9.04 16.19 4.08
CA ARG A 111 7.88 16.56 4.89
C ARG A 111 8.19 16.55 6.38
N ALA A 112 8.92 15.53 6.84
CA ALA A 112 9.25 15.37 8.24
C ALA A 112 10.33 16.34 8.75
N THR A 113 11.35 16.63 7.93
CA THR A 113 12.55 17.35 8.37
C THR A 113 12.69 18.76 7.79
N GLY A 114 12.04 19.04 6.65
CA GLY A 114 12.29 20.24 5.83
C GLY A 114 13.50 20.12 4.90
N ASP A 115 14.33 19.09 5.05
CA ASP A 115 15.55 18.87 4.27
C ASP A 115 15.25 18.18 2.91
N TYR A 116 16.30 17.82 2.16
CA TYR A 116 16.23 17.02 0.92
C TYR A 116 15.43 17.59 -0.26
N ARG A 117 14.90 18.83 -0.17
CA ARG A 117 14.10 19.48 -1.23
C ARG A 117 14.76 19.46 -2.62
N ALA A 118 16.08 19.58 -2.70
CA ALA A 118 16.78 19.52 -3.99
C ALA A 118 16.80 18.10 -4.57
N ALA A 119 17.08 17.09 -3.75
CA ALA A 119 17.09 15.69 -4.16
C ALA A 119 15.67 15.20 -4.54
N GLU A 120 14.66 15.56 -3.73
CA GLU A 120 13.26 15.24 -4.00
C GLU A 120 12.79 15.82 -5.34
N ARG A 121 13.05 17.11 -5.61
CA ARG A 121 12.69 17.72 -6.91
C ARG A 121 13.37 17.04 -8.11
N LYS A 122 14.65 16.67 -7.97
CA LYS A 122 15.37 15.98 -9.04
C LYS A 122 14.79 14.58 -9.28
N MET A 123 14.45 13.86 -8.22
CA MET A 123 13.83 12.54 -8.33
C MET A 123 12.40 12.64 -8.90
N ALA A 124 11.64 13.65 -8.48
CA ALA A 124 10.29 13.91 -8.99
C ALA A 124 10.29 14.12 -10.50
N ALA A 125 11.20 14.96 -11.02
CA ALA A 125 11.34 15.16 -12.47
C ALA A 125 11.71 13.87 -13.22
N ALA A 126 12.54 13.01 -12.62
CA ALA A 126 12.92 11.72 -13.21
C ALA A 126 11.74 10.73 -13.26
N VAL A 127 10.96 10.63 -12.17
CA VAL A 127 9.74 9.81 -12.10
C VAL A 127 8.70 10.33 -13.09
N GLU A 128 8.50 11.65 -13.14
CA GLU A 128 7.54 12.26 -14.05
C GLU A 128 7.89 11.97 -15.52
N THR A 129 9.17 12.06 -15.88
CA THR A 129 9.64 11.70 -17.24
C THR A 129 9.38 10.23 -17.57
N ALA A 130 9.64 9.32 -16.63
CA ALA A 130 9.41 7.89 -16.82
C ALA A 130 7.91 7.57 -16.93
N LEU A 131 7.09 8.17 -16.07
CA LEU A 131 5.63 8.00 -16.10
C LEU A 131 5.04 8.55 -17.39
N ALA A 132 5.43 9.75 -17.82
CA ALA A 132 4.98 10.36 -19.08
C ALA A 132 5.24 9.44 -20.28
N ARG A 133 6.39 8.75 -20.30
CA ARG A 133 6.67 7.73 -21.33
C ARG A 133 5.75 6.52 -21.21
N ALA A 134 5.48 6.06 -19.99
CA ALA A 134 4.67 4.88 -19.72
C ALA A 134 3.18 5.06 -20.06
N VAL A 135 2.62 6.26 -19.89
CA VAL A 135 1.17 6.53 -20.10
C VAL A 135 0.84 7.06 -21.51
N ARG A 136 1.86 7.36 -22.34
CA ARG A 136 1.69 7.83 -23.73
C ARG A 136 1.77 6.74 -24.79
N ARG A 137 2.21 5.54 -24.42
CA ARG A 137 2.21 4.38 -25.33
C ARG A 137 0.78 3.88 -25.57
N PRO A 138 0.56 2.98 -26.53
CA PRO A 138 -0.69 2.23 -26.62
C PRO A 138 -0.91 1.35 -25.37
N ILE A 139 -2.16 1.23 -24.92
CA ILE A 139 -2.52 0.28 -23.85
C ILE A 139 -2.22 -1.13 -24.36
N PRO A 140 -1.44 -1.94 -23.61
CA PRO A 140 -1.12 -3.30 -24.02
C PRO A 140 -2.37 -4.20 -23.97
N THR A 141 -2.33 -5.31 -24.71
CA THR A 141 -3.35 -6.35 -24.65
C THR A 141 -2.65 -7.71 -24.69
N PRO A 142 -2.76 -8.53 -23.63
CA PRO A 142 -3.43 -8.25 -22.36
C PRO A 142 -2.72 -7.17 -21.54
N VAL A 143 -3.45 -6.54 -20.61
CA VAL A 143 -2.87 -5.65 -19.59
C VAL A 143 -2.35 -6.47 -18.41
N ALA A 144 -1.47 -5.86 -17.62
CA ALA A 144 -0.92 -6.41 -16.39
C ALA A 144 -0.94 -5.36 -15.26
N PHE A 145 -0.71 -5.78 -14.01
CA PHE A 145 -0.71 -4.88 -12.85
C PHE A 145 0.15 -3.60 -13.01
N PRO A 146 1.38 -3.64 -13.56
CA PRO A 146 2.18 -2.43 -13.76
C PRO A 146 1.57 -1.41 -14.74
N ASP A 147 0.53 -1.79 -15.48
CA ASP A 147 -0.18 -0.88 -16.36
C ASP A 147 -1.16 0.02 -15.61
N TYR A 148 -1.60 -0.33 -14.40
CA TYR A 148 -2.67 0.44 -13.74
C TYR A 148 -2.63 0.51 -12.23
N ASP A 149 -2.02 -0.44 -11.53
CA ASP A 149 -2.31 -0.66 -10.11
C ASP A 149 -1.69 0.38 -9.16
N ALA A 150 -1.94 0.21 -7.86
CA ALA A 150 -1.42 1.09 -6.80
C ALA A 150 0.04 0.75 -6.42
N VAL A 151 0.51 -0.47 -6.71
CA VAL A 151 1.82 -0.96 -6.25
C VAL A 151 2.92 -0.64 -7.27
N ALA A 152 2.77 -1.13 -8.50
CA ALA A 152 3.74 -1.01 -9.58
C ALA A 152 3.33 0.02 -10.64
N GLY A 153 2.04 0.33 -10.73
CA GLY A 153 1.44 1.06 -11.83
C GLY A 153 1.14 2.55 -11.54
N PRO A 154 0.52 3.23 -12.51
CA PRO A 154 0.25 4.66 -12.45
C PRO A 154 -0.68 5.10 -11.32
N SER A 155 -1.56 4.24 -10.79
CA SER A 155 -2.47 4.65 -9.69
C SER A 155 -1.69 5.01 -8.42
N GLY A 156 -0.60 4.30 -8.13
CA GLY A 156 0.28 4.63 -6.99
C GLY A 156 1.13 5.88 -7.20
N VAL A 157 1.41 6.22 -8.46
CA VAL A 157 2.33 7.31 -8.84
C VAL A 157 1.60 8.62 -9.11
N LEU A 158 0.29 8.59 -9.37
CA LEU A 158 -0.50 9.80 -9.67
C LEU A 158 -0.40 10.87 -8.56
N GLY A 159 -0.41 10.45 -7.29
CA GLY A 159 -0.20 11.37 -6.16
C GLY A 159 1.24 11.88 -6.02
N LEU A 160 2.18 11.31 -6.78
CA LEU A 160 3.59 11.67 -6.75
C LEU A 160 3.98 12.77 -7.75
N VAL A 161 3.22 12.95 -8.83
CA VAL A 161 3.52 13.97 -9.86
C VAL A 161 2.99 15.36 -9.49
N GLU A 162 3.49 16.38 -10.17
CA GLU A 162 3.07 17.77 -9.95
C GLU A 162 1.60 17.98 -10.32
N ALA A 163 0.84 18.60 -9.41
CA ALA A 163 -0.55 18.93 -9.66
C ALA A 163 -0.71 19.85 -10.89
N GLY A 164 -1.63 19.49 -11.78
CA GLY A 164 -1.87 20.25 -13.02
C GLY A 164 -0.84 20.01 -14.14
N SER A 165 0.18 19.16 -13.91
CA SER A 165 1.14 18.82 -14.96
C SER A 165 0.49 18.05 -16.11
N ALA A 166 1.12 18.08 -17.29
CA ALA A 166 0.67 17.27 -18.42
C ALA A 166 0.69 15.77 -18.08
N THR A 167 1.69 15.32 -17.31
CA THR A 167 1.80 13.92 -16.88
C THR A 167 0.65 13.50 -15.98
N ALA A 168 0.20 14.37 -15.06
CA ALA A 168 -0.96 14.09 -14.22
C ALA A 168 -2.23 13.93 -15.07
N ARG A 169 -2.44 14.82 -16.05
CA ARG A 169 -3.55 14.71 -17.03
C ARG A 169 -3.48 13.44 -17.86
N ASP A 170 -2.32 13.16 -18.44
CA ASP A 170 -2.08 11.98 -19.29
C ASP A 170 -2.30 10.67 -18.47
N THR A 171 -1.94 10.68 -17.18
CA THR A 171 -2.16 9.54 -16.27
C THR A 171 -3.64 9.33 -15.96
N VAL A 172 -4.38 10.40 -15.66
CA VAL A 172 -5.84 10.31 -15.45
C VAL A 172 -6.53 9.83 -16.73
N GLU A 173 -6.13 10.31 -17.90
CA GLU A 173 -6.67 9.86 -19.18
C GLU A 173 -6.34 8.38 -19.43
N TRP A 174 -5.11 7.94 -19.16
CA TRP A 174 -4.69 6.55 -19.26
C TRP A 174 -5.56 5.62 -18.39
N LEU A 175 -5.72 5.94 -17.10
CA LEU A 175 -6.59 5.18 -16.20
C LEU A 175 -8.06 5.22 -16.66
N SER A 176 -8.50 6.35 -17.21
CA SER A 176 -9.87 6.51 -17.72
C SER A 176 -10.17 5.61 -18.91
N ARG A 177 -9.19 5.46 -19.82
CA ARG A 177 -9.27 4.57 -20.98
C ARG A 177 -9.31 3.10 -20.58
N LEU A 178 -8.54 2.70 -19.58
CA LEU A 178 -8.60 1.33 -19.01
C LEU A 178 -9.97 1.01 -18.40
N CYS A 179 -10.69 2.03 -17.92
CA CYS A 179 -12.05 1.88 -17.39
C CYS A 179 -13.13 1.87 -18.49
N THR A 180 -12.76 1.86 -19.77
CA THR A 180 -13.71 1.62 -20.86
C THR A 180 -13.76 0.12 -21.18
N SER A 181 -14.95 -0.41 -21.45
CA SER A 181 -15.13 -1.84 -21.71
C SER A 181 -14.50 -2.26 -23.03
N THR A 182 -13.82 -3.40 -23.02
CA THR A 182 -13.33 -4.11 -24.21
C THR A 182 -14.22 -5.34 -24.41
N GLY A 183 -15.35 -5.17 -25.08
CA GLY A 183 -16.41 -6.19 -25.13
C GLY A 183 -17.14 -6.29 -23.78
N ASP A 184 -17.27 -7.50 -23.23
CA ASP A 184 -17.97 -7.76 -21.96
C ASP A 184 -17.10 -7.56 -20.70
N ARG A 185 -15.79 -7.36 -20.88
CA ARG A 185 -14.83 -7.20 -19.78
C ARG A 185 -14.33 -5.75 -19.66
N PRO A 186 -13.99 -5.29 -18.45
CA PRO A 186 -13.31 -4.01 -18.29
C PRO A 186 -11.91 -4.05 -18.94
N GLY A 187 -11.43 -2.92 -19.46
CA GLY A 187 -10.11 -2.82 -20.10
C GLY A 187 -8.91 -3.02 -19.15
N TRP A 188 -9.15 -3.15 -17.84
CA TRP A 188 -8.14 -3.47 -16.81
C TRP A 188 -8.10 -4.98 -16.44
N TRP A 189 -8.84 -5.83 -17.16
CA TRP A 189 -8.84 -7.28 -16.97
C TRP A 189 -7.46 -7.90 -17.27
N VAL A 190 -6.95 -8.72 -16.35
CA VAL A 190 -5.61 -9.34 -16.49
C VAL A 190 -5.71 -10.84 -16.76
N GLU A 191 -4.70 -11.40 -17.43
CA GLU A 191 -4.64 -12.84 -17.75
C GLU A 191 -3.57 -13.60 -16.93
N HIS A 192 -2.84 -12.91 -16.06
CA HIS A 192 -1.88 -13.54 -15.14
C HIS A 192 -2.51 -13.76 -13.76
N GLY A 193 -1.86 -14.57 -12.92
CA GLY A 193 -2.33 -14.84 -11.55
C GLY A 193 -2.25 -13.60 -10.64
N PRO A 194 -3.02 -13.57 -9.54
CA PRO A 194 -2.98 -12.49 -8.56
C PRO A 194 -1.64 -12.42 -7.81
N ASN A 195 -0.89 -13.53 -7.78
CA ASN A 195 0.52 -13.58 -7.44
C ASN A 195 1.26 -14.50 -8.44
N PRO A 196 2.60 -14.46 -8.50
CA PRO A 196 3.37 -15.27 -9.47
C PRO A 196 3.30 -16.79 -9.28
N HIS A 197 2.82 -17.26 -8.12
CA HIS A 197 2.82 -18.67 -7.72
C HIS A 197 1.44 -19.33 -7.84
N VAL A 198 0.40 -18.53 -8.05
CA VAL A 198 -0.97 -18.97 -8.23
C VAL A 198 -1.27 -18.96 -9.73
N ALA A 199 -1.73 -20.11 -10.24
CA ALA A 199 -2.18 -20.21 -11.62
C ALA A 199 -3.29 -19.17 -11.90
N PRO A 200 -3.25 -18.46 -13.04
CA PRO A 200 -4.33 -17.56 -13.40
C PRO A 200 -5.64 -18.33 -13.50
N PRO A 201 -6.77 -17.74 -13.08
CA PRO A 201 -8.08 -18.27 -13.43
C PRO A 201 -8.23 -18.38 -14.95
N ASP A 202 -8.96 -19.40 -15.41
CA ASP A 202 -9.24 -19.58 -16.83
C ASP A 202 -9.92 -18.33 -17.41
N GLY A 203 -9.33 -17.75 -18.46
CA GLY A 203 -9.82 -16.52 -19.07
C GLY A 203 -9.44 -15.22 -18.35
N GLY A 204 -8.69 -15.29 -17.25
CA GLY A 204 -8.21 -14.12 -16.51
C GLY A 204 -9.19 -13.62 -15.44
N HIS A 205 -8.94 -12.42 -14.91
CA HIS A 205 -9.75 -11.87 -13.85
C HIS A 205 -9.79 -10.33 -13.78
N GLY A 206 -10.89 -9.83 -13.22
CA GLY A 206 -11.06 -8.45 -12.77
C GLY A 206 -10.82 -8.33 -11.27
N ASN A 207 -9.61 -7.94 -10.88
CA ASN A 207 -9.24 -7.63 -9.49
C ASN A 207 -10.07 -6.48 -8.86
N LEU A 208 -10.61 -6.68 -7.66
CA LEU A 208 -11.40 -5.67 -6.94
C LEU A 208 -10.59 -4.94 -5.84
N GLY A 209 -9.42 -5.45 -5.48
CA GLY A 209 -8.61 -4.96 -4.37
C GLY A 209 -8.04 -3.55 -4.55
N LEU A 210 -7.58 -2.96 -3.44
CA LEU A 210 -6.97 -1.64 -3.43
C LEU A 210 -5.53 -1.68 -3.99
N ALA A 211 -4.78 -2.75 -3.70
CA ALA A 211 -3.40 -2.87 -4.16
C ALA A 211 -3.31 -3.04 -5.69
N HIS A 212 -4.13 -3.94 -6.23
CA HIS A 212 -3.96 -4.48 -7.59
C HIS A 212 -5.20 -4.37 -8.47
N GLY A 213 -6.25 -3.64 -8.06
CA GLY A 213 -7.56 -3.73 -8.70
C GLY A 213 -8.34 -2.42 -8.79
N ALA A 214 -9.64 -2.58 -9.04
CA ALA A 214 -10.59 -1.49 -9.29
C ALA A 214 -10.61 -0.45 -8.15
N ALA A 215 -10.51 -0.88 -6.89
CA ALA A 215 -10.47 0.04 -5.76
C ALA A 215 -9.20 0.91 -5.77
N GLY A 216 -8.06 0.39 -6.19
CA GLY A 216 -6.81 1.15 -6.34
C GLY A 216 -6.93 2.27 -7.36
N ILE A 217 -7.50 1.96 -8.53
CA ILE A 217 -7.75 2.95 -9.57
C ILE A 217 -8.76 4.00 -9.08
N LEU A 218 -9.83 3.57 -8.41
CA LEU A 218 -10.85 4.48 -7.87
C LEU A 218 -10.27 5.44 -6.83
N ALA A 219 -9.46 4.93 -5.90
CA ALA A 219 -8.80 5.75 -4.89
C ALA A 219 -7.84 6.77 -5.53
N ALA A 220 -7.07 6.36 -6.53
CA ALA A 220 -6.18 7.28 -7.25
C ALA A 220 -6.95 8.38 -7.99
N LEU A 221 -8.04 8.04 -8.68
CA LEU A 221 -8.89 9.02 -9.38
C LEU A 221 -9.62 9.96 -8.40
N ALA A 222 -10.07 9.46 -7.26
CA ALA A 222 -10.70 10.29 -6.22
C ALA A 222 -9.71 11.30 -5.60
N ARG A 223 -8.42 10.92 -5.51
CA ARG A 223 -7.33 11.76 -4.98
C ARG A 223 -6.61 12.57 -6.07
N ALA A 224 -7.00 12.44 -7.33
CA ALA A 224 -6.38 13.15 -8.43
C ALA A 224 -6.49 14.67 -8.23
N PRO A 225 -5.43 15.45 -8.48
CA PRO A 225 -5.47 16.90 -8.37
C PRO A 225 -6.58 17.52 -9.24
N ASP A 226 -7.17 18.62 -8.77
CA ASP A 226 -8.10 19.40 -9.58
C ASP A 226 -7.46 19.85 -10.90
N GLY A 227 -8.26 19.95 -11.96
CA GLY A 227 -7.78 20.38 -13.28
C GLY A 227 -7.07 19.29 -14.10
N THR A 228 -7.13 18.02 -13.67
CA THR A 228 -6.57 16.87 -14.40
C THR A 228 -7.40 16.40 -15.63
N GLY A 229 -8.51 17.07 -15.95
CA GLY A 229 -9.34 16.79 -17.13
C GLY A 229 -10.65 16.04 -16.83
N GLY A 230 -11.44 15.72 -17.86
CA GLY A 230 -12.83 15.26 -17.73
C GLY A 230 -13.03 13.73 -17.60
N GLY A 231 -12.15 12.91 -18.17
CA GLY A 231 -12.33 11.45 -18.22
C GLY A 231 -12.37 10.78 -16.85
N GLY A 232 -11.59 11.29 -15.89
CA GLY A 232 -11.40 10.68 -14.57
C GLY A 232 -12.68 10.54 -13.75
N ARG A 233 -13.58 11.54 -13.80
CA ARG A 233 -14.87 11.48 -13.09
C ARG A 233 -15.75 10.34 -13.63
N ALA A 234 -15.88 10.25 -14.95
CA ALA A 234 -16.70 9.21 -15.58
C ALA A 234 -16.11 7.81 -15.33
N ALA A 235 -14.78 7.68 -15.35
CA ALA A 235 -14.08 6.44 -15.01
C ALA A 235 -14.29 6.05 -13.54
N ALA A 236 -14.17 7.00 -12.61
CA ALA A 236 -14.42 6.77 -11.20
C ALA A 236 -15.86 6.30 -10.93
N HIS A 237 -16.87 6.90 -11.58
CA HIS A 237 -18.25 6.41 -11.47
C HIS A 237 -18.39 4.98 -11.99
N ARG A 238 -17.82 4.64 -13.15
CA ARG A 238 -17.84 3.26 -13.66
C ARG A 238 -17.20 2.26 -12.70
N LEU A 239 -16.07 2.62 -12.09
CA LEU A 239 -15.40 1.77 -11.10
C LEU A 239 -16.22 1.61 -9.82
N ALA A 240 -16.82 2.70 -9.33
CA ALA A 240 -17.68 2.66 -8.15
C ALA A 240 -18.92 1.78 -8.41
N ASP A 241 -19.58 1.97 -9.55
CA ASP A 241 -20.75 1.17 -9.94
C ASP A 241 -20.37 -0.29 -10.18
N TRP A 242 -19.18 -0.57 -10.74
CA TRP A 242 -18.63 -1.92 -10.88
C TRP A 242 -18.41 -2.59 -9.52
N LEU A 243 -17.79 -1.90 -8.57
CA LEU A 243 -17.60 -2.41 -7.21
C LEU A 243 -18.95 -2.71 -6.55
N LEU A 244 -19.91 -1.79 -6.63
CA LEU A 244 -21.26 -2.02 -6.08
C LEU A 244 -21.96 -3.23 -6.72
N ALA A 245 -21.85 -3.40 -8.04
CA ALA A 245 -22.46 -4.51 -8.77
C ALA A 245 -21.83 -5.88 -8.41
N HIS A 246 -20.55 -5.90 -8.04
CA HIS A 246 -19.83 -7.13 -7.67
C HIS A 246 -19.79 -7.39 -6.16
N ARG A 247 -20.55 -6.61 -5.38
CA ARG A 247 -20.82 -6.90 -3.98
C ARG A 247 -21.55 -8.24 -3.85
N ARG A 248 -21.27 -8.95 -2.77
CA ARG A 248 -21.91 -10.20 -2.35
C ARG A 248 -22.45 -10.02 -0.95
N VAL A 249 -23.30 -10.95 -0.50
CA VAL A 249 -23.87 -10.98 0.84
C VAL A 249 -23.78 -12.40 1.39
N ASP A 250 -23.31 -12.55 2.62
CA ASP A 250 -23.36 -13.81 3.38
C ASP A 250 -24.00 -13.58 4.76
N GLY A 251 -23.87 -14.55 5.68
CA GLY A 251 -24.44 -14.48 7.03
C GLY A 251 -23.90 -13.35 7.92
N PHE A 252 -22.73 -12.78 7.60
CA PHE A 252 -22.17 -11.62 8.30
C PHE A 252 -22.57 -10.29 7.63
N GLY A 253 -23.12 -10.36 6.42
CA GLY A 253 -23.57 -9.22 5.63
C GLY A 253 -22.74 -9.04 4.36
N PRO A 254 -22.60 -7.80 3.87
CA PRO A 254 -21.96 -7.52 2.59
C PRO A 254 -20.45 -7.76 2.56
N TRP A 255 -19.94 -8.11 1.37
CA TRP A 255 -18.50 -8.28 1.10
C TRP A 255 -18.17 -8.22 -0.40
N TRP A 256 -16.89 -8.25 -0.72
CA TRP A 256 -16.37 -8.34 -2.09
C TRP A 256 -15.39 -9.49 -2.24
N PRO A 257 -15.44 -10.26 -3.33
CA PRO A 257 -14.37 -11.20 -3.67
C PRO A 257 -13.08 -10.44 -3.98
N MET A 258 -11.95 -11.13 -3.94
CA MET A 258 -10.66 -10.52 -4.30
C MET A 258 -10.61 -10.13 -5.78
N PHE A 259 -11.23 -10.94 -6.63
CA PHE A 259 -11.31 -10.77 -8.06
C PHE A 259 -12.58 -11.45 -8.58
N VAL A 260 -13.04 -11.00 -9.75
CA VAL A 260 -14.16 -11.56 -10.49
C VAL A 260 -13.59 -12.31 -11.68
N THR A 261 -14.10 -13.51 -11.96
CA THR A 261 -13.75 -14.29 -13.15
C THR A 261 -15.00 -14.55 -13.99
N ASP A 262 -14.84 -15.10 -15.19
CA ASP A 262 -15.99 -15.54 -15.99
C ASP A 262 -16.73 -16.72 -15.33
N ASP A 263 -16.06 -17.47 -14.46
CA ASP A 263 -16.67 -18.52 -13.65
C ASP A 263 -17.01 -18.01 -12.24
N SER A 264 -18.31 -17.88 -11.97
CA SER A 264 -18.82 -17.49 -10.65
C SER A 264 -18.38 -18.39 -9.48
N ALA A 265 -17.80 -19.57 -9.73
CA ALA A 265 -17.31 -20.48 -8.70
C ALA A 265 -16.17 -19.88 -7.85
N THR A 266 -15.39 -18.93 -8.38
CA THR A 266 -14.28 -18.28 -7.65
C THR A 266 -14.74 -17.23 -6.64
N ASP A 267 -16.00 -16.79 -6.70
CA ASP A 267 -16.54 -15.68 -5.92
C ASP A 267 -17.20 -16.16 -4.60
N ARG A 268 -16.72 -17.27 -4.02
CA ARG A 268 -17.43 -17.96 -2.93
C ARG A 268 -16.82 -17.79 -1.55
N VAL A 269 -15.60 -17.26 -1.46
CA VAL A 269 -14.87 -17.10 -0.20
C VAL A 269 -14.67 -15.64 0.12
N ARG A 270 -15.20 -15.21 1.29
CA ARG A 270 -14.96 -13.89 1.85
C ARG A 270 -13.47 -13.72 2.16
N PRO A 271 -12.79 -12.71 1.60
CA PRO A 271 -11.40 -12.43 1.95
C PRO A 271 -11.29 -11.84 3.35
N ALA A 272 -10.13 -12.03 3.98
CA ALA A 272 -9.81 -11.40 5.24
C ALA A 272 -9.85 -9.85 5.12
N PRO A 273 -10.17 -9.13 6.21
CA PRO A 273 -10.22 -7.67 6.18
C PRO A 273 -8.81 -7.07 6.12
N THR A 274 -8.26 -6.94 4.91
CA THR A 274 -6.91 -6.41 4.67
C THR A 274 -6.93 -5.11 3.87
N TRP A 275 -5.77 -4.43 3.82
CA TRP A 275 -5.59 -3.26 2.95
C TRP A 275 -5.55 -3.69 1.47
N CYS A 276 -4.80 -4.72 1.12
CA CYS A 276 -4.58 -5.09 -0.28
C CYS A 276 -5.83 -5.70 -0.95
N TYR A 277 -6.49 -6.64 -0.28
CA TYR A 277 -7.62 -7.42 -0.79
C TYR A 277 -8.66 -7.65 0.31
N GLY A 278 -9.60 -6.72 0.45
CA GLY A 278 -10.68 -6.87 1.44
C GLY A 278 -11.50 -5.61 1.62
N ALA A 279 -12.53 -5.73 2.46
CA ALA A 279 -13.46 -4.64 2.75
C ALA A 279 -12.75 -3.35 3.23
N PRO A 280 -11.72 -3.37 4.10
CA PRO A 280 -11.05 -2.14 4.54
C PRO A 280 -10.41 -1.34 3.40
N GLY A 281 -9.64 -1.99 2.53
CA GLY A 281 -9.04 -1.31 1.36
C GLY A 281 -10.08 -0.76 0.39
N ILE A 282 -11.12 -1.55 0.08
CA ILE A 282 -12.20 -1.12 -0.81
C ILE A 282 -12.99 0.05 -0.19
N ALA A 283 -13.22 0.03 1.13
CA ALA A 283 -13.93 1.08 1.84
C ALA A 283 -13.22 2.43 1.77
N VAL A 284 -11.88 2.46 1.82
CA VAL A 284 -11.10 3.69 1.64
C VAL A 284 -11.35 4.29 0.26
N ALA A 285 -11.32 3.47 -0.80
CA ALA A 285 -11.57 3.92 -2.15
C ALA A 285 -13.00 4.46 -2.33
N LEU A 286 -13.99 3.72 -1.84
CA LEU A 286 -15.40 4.10 -1.92
C LEU A 286 -15.71 5.38 -1.12
N ARG A 287 -15.16 5.55 0.08
CA ARG A 287 -15.34 6.79 0.87
C ARG A 287 -14.65 7.98 0.22
N SER A 288 -13.44 7.80 -0.31
CA SER A 288 -12.74 8.85 -1.06
C SER A 288 -13.56 9.29 -2.28
N ALA A 289 -14.16 8.34 -2.99
CA ALA A 289 -15.05 8.62 -4.12
C ALA A 289 -16.37 9.27 -3.68
N ALA A 290 -16.95 8.84 -2.56
CA ALA A 290 -18.16 9.42 -1.99
C ALA A 290 -17.97 10.93 -1.75
N ASP A 291 -16.85 11.28 -1.10
CA ASP A 291 -16.54 12.66 -0.73
C ASP A 291 -16.19 13.51 -1.95
N ARG A 292 -15.42 12.95 -2.89
CA ARG A 292 -14.97 13.67 -4.09
C ARG A 292 -16.08 13.90 -5.10
N PHE A 293 -17.00 12.93 -5.25
CA PHE A 293 -17.98 12.91 -6.32
C PHE A 293 -19.43 13.05 -5.83
N ASP A 294 -19.64 13.33 -4.55
CA ASP A 294 -20.96 13.53 -3.92
C ASP A 294 -21.89 12.33 -4.13
N ARG A 295 -21.37 11.14 -3.80
CA ARG A 295 -22.06 9.84 -3.92
C ARG A 295 -22.20 9.20 -2.52
N PRO A 296 -23.10 9.69 -1.66
CA PRO A 296 -23.19 9.26 -0.26
C PRO A 296 -23.47 7.76 -0.09
N GLU A 297 -24.13 7.11 -1.05
CA GLU A 297 -24.38 5.68 -1.02
C GLU A 297 -23.09 4.84 -1.05
N LEU A 298 -21.98 5.37 -1.57
CA LEU A 298 -20.69 4.68 -1.56
C LEU A 298 -20.11 4.60 -0.14
N ARG A 299 -20.34 5.65 0.66
CA ARG A 299 -19.93 5.68 2.07
C ARG A 299 -20.72 4.68 2.89
N GLU A 300 -22.03 4.56 2.66
CA GLU A 300 -22.88 3.55 3.30
C GLU A 300 -22.43 2.13 2.95
N ALA A 301 -22.24 1.83 1.66
CA ALA A 301 -21.77 0.52 1.21
C ALA A 301 -20.39 0.14 1.82
N ALA A 302 -19.47 1.11 1.90
CA ALA A 302 -18.17 0.94 2.54
C ALA A 302 -18.31 0.59 4.03
N ASP A 303 -19.13 1.34 4.77
CA ASP A 303 -19.30 1.20 6.20
C ASP A 303 -19.99 -0.11 6.59
N GLU A 304 -21.00 -0.52 5.83
CA GLU A 304 -21.68 -1.81 6.04
C GLU A 304 -20.72 -2.99 5.80
N ALA A 305 -19.87 -2.91 4.77
CA ALA A 305 -18.93 -3.97 4.44
C ALA A 305 -17.77 -4.08 5.44
N VAL A 306 -17.26 -2.97 5.96
CA VAL A 306 -16.25 -3.01 7.03
C VAL A 306 -16.86 -3.60 8.30
N ALA A 307 -18.07 -3.19 8.69
CA ALA A 307 -18.75 -3.77 9.84
C ALA A 307 -18.95 -5.29 9.68
N ALA A 308 -19.50 -5.73 8.54
CA ALA A 308 -19.69 -7.14 8.23
C ALA A 308 -18.39 -7.96 8.25
N ALA A 309 -17.29 -7.38 7.77
CA ALA A 309 -15.99 -8.05 7.76
C ALA A 309 -15.38 -8.20 9.17
N LEU A 310 -15.74 -7.32 10.11
CA LEU A 310 -15.29 -7.38 11.50
C LEU A 310 -16.16 -8.27 12.39
N GLU A 311 -17.42 -8.50 12.01
CA GLU A 311 -18.30 -9.50 12.64
C GLU A 311 -17.92 -10.94 12.26
N ALA A 312 -17.34 -11.13 11.08
CA ALA A 312 -16.81 -12.42 10.66
C ALA A 312 -15.55 -12.80 11.47
N PRO A 313 -15.24 -14.10 11.68
CA PRO A 313 -13.99 -14.50 12.30
C PRO A 313 -12.77 -13.96 11.56
N VAL A 314 -12.03 -13.05 12.21
CA VAL A 314 -10.85 -12.43 11.62
C VAL A 314 -9.60 -13.24 11.95
N SER A 315 -8.99 -13.80 10.91
CA SER A 315 -7.65 -14.40 10.96
C SER A 315 -6.77 -13.71 9.93
N LEU A 316 -5.69 -13.08 10.38
CA LEU A 316 -4.69 -12.44 9.54
C LEU A 316 -3.37 -13.21 9.63
N PRO A 317 -2.62 -13.34 8.53
CA PRO A 317 -1.42 -14.17 8.48
C PRO A 317 -0.24 -13.59 9.26
N ASP A 318 -0.18 -12.26 9.42
CA ASP A 318 0.95 -11.59 10.07
C ASP A 318 0.59 -10.25 10.74
N ASN A 319 1.62 -9.48 11.09
CA ASN A 319 1.52 -8.17 11.73
C ASN A 319 1.85 -7.01 10.79
N GLY A 320 2.03 -7.25 9.49
CA GLY A 320 2.40 -6.24 8.50
C GLY A 320 1.29 -5.26 8.14
N LEU A 321 1.62 -4.30 7.27
CA LEU A 321 0.70 -3.29 6.74
C LEU A 321 -0.17 -3.79 5.58
N CYS A 322 0.36 -4.69 4.75
CA CYS A 322 -0.31 -5.15 3.53
C CYS A 322 -1.58 -5.97 3.84
N HIS A 323 -1.40 -6.99 4.68
CA HIS A 323 -2.44 -7.96 5.01
C HIS A 323 -2.41 -8.41 6.47
N GLY A 324 -1.70 -7.70 7.34
CA GLY A 324 -1.57 -8.01 8.76
C GLY A 324 -2.38 -7.10 9.69
N TRP A 325 -2.27 -7.39 10.99
CA TRP A 325 -2.98 -6.67 12.04
C TRP A 325 -2.64 -5.17 12.11
N ALA A 326 -1.40 -4.78 11.82
CA ALA A 326 -1.01 -3.37 11.78
C ALA A 326 -1.73 -2.62 10.67
N GLY A 327 -1.81 -3.23 9.48
CA GLY A 327 -2.54 -2.70 8.33
C GLY A 327 -4.02 -2.51 8.62
N LEU A 328 -4.69 -3.55 9.13
CA LEU A 328 -6.10 -3.48 9.50
C LEU A 328 -6.35 -2.33 10.49
N ALA A 329 -5.57 -2.28 11.57
CA ALA A 329 -5.72 -1.26 12.61
C ALA A 329 -5.51 0.17 12.08
N HIS A 330 -4.53 0.37 11.20
CA HIS A 330 -4.23 1.68 10.61
C HIS A 330 -5.32 2.13 9.63
N VAL A 331 -5.80 1.22 8.77
CA VAL A 331 -6.90 1.51 7.84
C VAL A 331 -8.19 1.83 8.60
N LEU A 332 -8.56 1.04 9.61
CA LEU A 332 -9.76 1.31 10.41
C LEU A 332 -9.71 2.68 11.07
N TRP A 333 -8.55 3.07 11.59
CA TRP A 333 -8.40 4.42 12.13
C TRP A 333 -8.56 5.51 11.07
N ARG A 334 -7.97 5.33 9.88
CA ARG A 334 -8.13 6.28 8.76
C ARG A 334 -9.57 6.38 8.29
N VAL A 335 -10.31 5.27 8.30
CA VAL A 335 -11.72 5.23 7.92
C VAL A 335 -12.57 5.94 8.97
N ASP A 336 -12.49 5.53 10.24
CA ASP A 336 -13.26 6.10 11.35
C ASP A 336 -12.65 5.70 12.71
N ALA A 337 -11.80 6.57 13.24
CA ALA A 337 -11.06 6.36 14.49
C ALA A 337 -11.96 6.10 15.72
N ASP A 338 -13.11 6.77 15.77
CA ASP A 338 -14.01 6.69 16.93
C ASP A 338 -14.86 5.42 16.84
N ARG A 339 -15.42 5.13 15.66
CA ARG A 339 -16.23 3.93 15.45
C ARG A 339 -15.45 2.64 15.65
N TYR A 340 -14.18 2.59 15.23
CA TYR A 340 -13.38 1.36 15.26
C TYR A 340 -12.35 1.30 16.38
N ARG A 341 -12.46 2.19 17.38
CA ARG A 341 -11.51 2.31 18.49
C ARG A 341 -11.18 0.97 19.16
N ASP A 342 -12.19 0.20 19.54
CA ASP A 342 -11.98 -1.07 20.27
C ASP A 342 -11.34 -2.15 19.40
N THR A 343 -11.72 -2.20 18.12
CA THR A 343 -11.10 -3.10 17.13
C THR A 343 -9.64 -2.73 16.90
N THR A 344 -9.32 -1.44 16.77
CA THR A 344 -7.94 -0.94 16.65
C THR A 344 -7.12 -1.27 17.89
N GLU A 345 -7.67 -1.10 19.10
CA GLU A 345 -6.99 -1.48 20.36
C GLU A 345 -6.69 -2.99 20.40
N THR A 346 -7.65 -3.82 19.99
CA THR A 346 -7.46 -5.28 19.95
C THR A 346 -6.43 -5.70 18.91
N ALA A 347 -6.46 -5.10 17.72
CA ALA A 347 -5.49 -5.35 16.67
C ALA A 347 -4.07 -4.92 17.10
N MET A 348 -3.93 -3.78 17.77
CA MET A 348 -2.63 -3.31 18.28
C MET A 348 -2.09 -4.19 19.40
N ASP A 349 -2.96 -4.74 20.27
CA ASP A 349 -2.56 -5.74 21.27
C ASP A 349 -1.99 -7.01 20.60
N ARG A 350 -2.60 -7.46 19.49
CA ARG A 350 -2.06 -8.58 18.68
C ARG A 350 -0.73 -8.24 18.04
N VAL A 351 -0.57 -7.04 17.47
CA VAL A 351 0.71 -6.59 16.91
C VAL A 351 1.80 -6.59 17.97
N LEU A 352 1.52 -6.06 19.17
CA LEU A 352 2.48 -6.08 20.28
C LEU A 352 2.83 -7.50 20.72
N HIS A 353 1.86 -8.41 20.74
CA HIS A 353 2.10 -9.82 21.06
C HIS A 353 2.94 -10.55 19.99
N GLY A 354 2.86 -10.09 18.74
CA GLY A 354 3.68 -10.59 17.64
C GLY A 354 5.16 -10.19 17.69
N PHE A 355 5.54 -9.27 18.58
CA PHE A 355 6.93 -8.90 18.76
C PHE A 355 7.72 -10.04 19.43
N THR A 356 8.88 -10.37 18.87
CA THR A 356 9.80 -11.34 19.45
C THR A 356 11.25 -10.88 19.35
N GLU A 357 12.00 -11.06 20.44
CA GLU A 357 13.43 -10.71 20.45
C GLU A 357 14.25 -11.60 19.52
N ASP A 358 13.78 -12.81 19.21
CA ASP A 358 14.44 -13.81 18.37
C ASP A 358 14.38 -13.49 16.87
N ALA A 359 13.48 -12.60 16.44
CA ALA A 359 13.38 -12.15 15.05
C ALA A 359 14.46 -11.09 14.78
N ALA A 360 15.18 -11.17 13.65
CA ALA A 360 16.27 -10.24 13.35
C ALA A 360 15.82 -8.75 13.40
N PHE A 361 14.57 -8.48 13.01
CA PHE A 361 13.98 -7.13 13.03
C PHE A 361 12.81 -6.99 14.01
N GLY A 362 12.58 -7.97 14.89
CA GLY A 362 11.54 -7.93 15.93
C GLY A 362 10.18 -8.51 15.52
N PHE A 363 9.92 -8.64 14.22
CA PHE A 363 8.70 -9.20 13.66
C PHE A 363 9.02 -10.18 12.53
N ARG A 364 8.25 -11.26 12.45
CA ARG A 364 8.30 -12.21 11.33
C ARG A 364 7.10 -12.01 10.41
N CYS A 365 7.34 -12.19 9.13
CA CYS A 365 6.31 -12.29 8.10
C CYS A 365 6.01 -13.77 7.86
N HIS A 366 4.79 -14.07 7.43
CA HIS A 366 4.40 -15.43 7.08
C HIS A 366 4.39 -15.58 5.56
N GLY A 367 5.17 -16.50 5.02
CA GLY A 367 5.14 -16.87 3.61
C GLY A 367 4.78 -18.33 3.40
N ASP A 368 4.58 -18.71 2.14
CA ASP A 368 4.17 -20.07 1.75
C ASP A 368 5.17 -21.15 2.20
N THR A 369 6.45 -20.78 2.36
CA THR A 369 7.54 -21.68 2.80
C THR A 369 7.88 -21.56 4.28
N GLY A 370 7.16 -20.73 5.04
CA GLY A 370 7.33 -20.53 6.48
C GLY A 370 7.58 -19.07 6.86
N ASP A 371 7.90 -18.88 8.14
CA ASP A 371 8.15 -17.55 8.70
C ASP A 371 9.55 -17.04 8.36
N PHE A 372 9.68 -15.75 8.04
CA PHE A 372 10.97 -15.11 7.75
C PHE A 372 11.05 -13.69 8.31
N ASP A 373 12.27 -13.22 8.52
CA ASP A 373 12.56 -11.86 8.96
C ASP A 373 12.59 -10.90 7.77
N HIS A 374 11.68 -9.92 7.76
CA HIS A 374 11.58 -8.94 6.68
C HIS A 374 11.68 -7.51 7.22
N PRO A 375 12.56 -6.65 6.66
CA PRO A 375 12.81 -5.34 7.24
C PRO A 375 11.86 -4.24 6.76
N GLY A 376 11.29 -4.39 5.56
CA GLY A 376 10.72 -3.24 4.85
C GLY A 376 9.27 -2.92 5.21
N PHE A 377 8.63 -2.18 4.31
CA PHE A 377 7.44 -1.39 4.62
C PHE A 377 6.14 -2.20 4.61
N LEU A 378 5.86 -2.99 3.58
CA LEU A 378 4.52 -3.59 3.42
C LEU A 378 4.25 -4.74 4.38
N GLU A 379 5.18 -5.68 4.47
CA GLU A 379 5.04 -6.89 5.29
C GLU A 379 5.95 -6.82 6.52
N GLY A 380 7.06 -6.07 6.41
CA GLY A 380 8.15 -6.12 7.35
C GLY A 380 8.04 -5.24 8.59
N ALA A 381 9.13 -5.27 9.34
CA ALA A 381 9.28 -4.61 10.62
C ALA A 381 9.15 -3.08 10.54
N ALA A 382 9.63 -2.44 9.45
CA ALA A 382 9.53 -0.98 9.31
C ALA A 382 8.06 -0.51 9.25
N GLY A 383 7.21 -1.20 8.48
CA GLY A 383 5.77 -0.87 8.41
C GLY A 383 5.04 -1.13 9.71
N THR A 384 5.34 -2.27 10.34
CA THR A 384 4.78 -2.63 11.66
C THR A 384 5.15 -1.58 12.70
N ALA A 385 6.42 -1.14 12.73
CA ALA A 385 6.89 -0.08 13.61
C ALA A 385 6.23 1.28 13.30
N LEU A 386 6.01 1.62 12.03
CA LEU A 386 5.29 2.85 11.66
C LEU A 386 3.85 2.88 12.19
N ALA A 387 3.13 1.76 12.10
CA ALA A 387 1.78 1.64 12.67
C ALA A 387 1.79 1.73 14.21
N LEU A 388 2.74 1.06 14.87
CA LEU A 388 2.93 1.14 16.32
C LEU A 388 3.31 2.56 16.77
N HIS A 389 4.17 3.26 16.02
CA HIS A 389 4.56 4.64 16.31
C HIS A 389 3.34 5.56 16.24
N ARG A 390 2.56 5.46 15.15
CA ARG A 390 1.29 6.17 15.02
C ARG A 390 0.39 5.87 16.22
N TYR A 391 0.20 4.60 16.58
CA TYR A 391 -0.65 4.21 17.71
C TYR A 391 -0.16 4.80 19.04
N ALA A 392 1.15 4.79 19.28
CA ALA A 392 1.75 5.34 20.50
C ALA A 392 1.55 6.86 20.61
N VAL A 393 1.75 7.59 19.50
CA VAL A 393 1.63 9.07 19.45
C VAL A 393 0.16 9.51 19.44
N GLY A 394 -0.70 8.79 18.74
CA GLY A 394 -2.13 9.10 18.61
C GLY A 394 -2.46 10.14 17.52
N GLU A 395 -1.47 10.67 16.81
CA GLU A 395 -1.63 11.71 15.79
C GLU A 395 -1.42 11.15 14.36
N PRO A 396 -1.87 11.87 13.31
CA PRO A 396 -1.55 11.52 11.93
C PRO A 396 -0.04 11.54 11.63
N PRO A 397 0.43 10.68 10.70
CA PRO A 397 1.85 10.63 10.33
C PRO A 397 2.39 11.96 9.80
N ARG A 398 3.52 12.44 10.37
CA ARG A 398 4.15 13.72 9.99
C ARG A 398 4.88 13.64 8.66
N SER A 399 5.46 12.48 8.35
CA SER A 399 6.09 12.24 7.05
C SER A 399 5.08 12.01 5.92
N GLY A 400 3.83 11.67 6.27
CA GLY A 400 2.80 11.25 5.33
C GLY A 400 3.15 9.92 4.63
N TRP A 401 3.84 9.00 5.33
CA TRP A 401 4.24 7.71 4.78
C TRP A 401 3.06 6.88 4.28
N ASP A 402 1.87 7.06 4.87
CA ASP A 402 0.67 6.31 4.52
C ASP A 402 -0.06 6.85 3.29
N ASP A 403 0.38 7.98 2.72
CA ASP A 403 -0.12 8.48 1.43
C ASP A 403 0.11 7.45 0.30
N VAL A 404 1.22 6.69 0.36
CA VAL A 404 1.56 5.68 -0.65
C VAL A 404 0.62 4.47 -0.60
N LEU A 405 -0.10 4.29 0.51
CA LEU A 405 -1.15 3.29 0.69
C LEU A 405 -2.52 3.80 0.22
N LEU A 406 -2.59 5.01 -0.36
CA LEU A 406 -3.82 5.70 -0.77
C LEU A 406 -4.80 5.98 0.37
N LEU A 407 -4.28 6.18 1.59
CA LEU A 407 -5.07 6.41 2.83
C LEU A 407 -5.30 7.88 3.20
#